data_AF-A0A2N5T1G6-F1
#
_entry.id   AF-A0A2N5T1G6-F1
#
_cell.length_a   1.000
_cell.length_b   1.000
_cell.length_c   1.000
_cell.angle_alpha   90.00
_cell.angle_beta   90.00
_cell.angle_gamma   90.00
#
_symmetry.space_group_name_H-M   'P 1'
#
loop_
_entity.id
_entity.type
_entity.pdbx_description
1 polymer ?
#
loop_
_entity_poly.entity_id
_entity_poly.type
_entity_poly.pdbx_seq_one_letter_code
_entity_poly.pdbx_strand_id
1 'polypeptide(L)'
;MSPSTSSTLSVSGTSLPEALPQGTHDDKKREANPGMVLGPDGKPCKACSGFQAWAKQIRRETGGQEGRKSNEVRTRGQTIVEDQADCPVDSSRLGRHTWTLLHTIGAYYPAEQPNQAHRDSVRQLINSLATIYPCPPCASHFQQFISRFPPKMDNRAQLERWLCDAHNEVNLRLASIHH
;
A
#
# COMPACT_ATOMS: atom_id res chain seq x y z
N MET A 1 -1.85 35.45 -64.71
CA MET A 1 -2.42 34.68 -65.83
C MET A 1 -2.50 33.23 -65.37
N SER A 2 -3.70 32.74 -65.12
CA SER A 2 -4.04 31.30 -64.90
C SER A 2 -3.93 30.54 -66.26
N PRO A 3 -4.04 29.18 -66.37
CA PRO A 3 -5.04 28.32 -65.71
C PRO A 3 -4.65 26.86 -65.32
N SER A 4 -5.52 26.28 -64.46
CA SER A 4 -6.10 24.90 -64.43
C SER A 4 -5.18 23.66 -64.58
N THR A 5 -5.35 22.56 -63.82
CA THR A 5 -6.58 21.74 -63.74
C THR A 5 -6.63 20.82 -62.50
N SER A 6 -7.86 20.47 -62.13
CA SER A 6 -8.29 19.51 -61.10
C SER A 6 -7.77 18.08 -61.28
N SER A 7 -7.68 17.36 -60.16
CA SER A 7 -7.99 15.92 -60.12
C SER A 7 -8.70 15.56 -58.83
N THR A 8 -10.00 15.37 -58.96
CA THR A 8 -10.91 14.72 -58.02
C THR A 8 -10.76 13.21 -58.17
N LEU A 9 -10.54 12.49 -57.07
CA LEU A 9 -10.85 11.06 -56.99
C LEU A 9 -11.65 10.79 -55.71
N SER A 10 -12.90 10.36 -55.95
CA SER A 10 -13.86 9.84 -55.00
C SER A 10 -13.31 8.65 -54.21
N VAL A 11 -13.57 8.61 -52.91
CA VAL A 11 -13.64 7.35 -52.18
C VAL A 11 -15.11 7.03 -51.96
N SER A 12 -15.57 6.03 -52.71
CA SER A 12 -16.88 5.41 -52.57
C SER A 12 -17.01 4.73 -51.21
N GLY A 13 -18.14 4.97 -50.55
CA GLY A 13 -18.56 4.17 -49.41
C GLY A 13 -18.79 2.71 -49.82
N THR A 14 -18.44 1.80 -48.92
CA THR A 14 -19.05 0.48 -48.83
C THR A 14 -19.18 0.11 -47.35
N SER A 15 -20.39 -0.35 -47.04
CA SER A 15 -20.97 -0.76 -45.77
C SER A 15 -20.13 -1.78 -44.99
N LEU A 16 -20.00 -1.56 -43.68
CA LEU A 16 -19.62 -2.60 -42.71
C LEU A 16 -20.74 -3.65 -42.59
N PRO A 17 -20.42 -4.95 -42.57
CA PRO A 17 -21.40 -5.98 -42.28
C PRO A 17 -21.50 -6.25 -40.76
N GLU A 18 -22.76 -6.36 -40.33
CA GLU A 18 -23.37 -7.33 -39.42
C GLU A 18 -22.62 -7.74 -38.13
N ALA A 19 -23.32 -7.53 -37.02
CA ALA A 19 -22.96 -7.85 -35.65
C ALA A 19 -22.59 -9.34 -35.44
N LEU A 20 -21.49 -9.55 -34.71
CA LEU A 20 -21.13 -10.84 -34.11
C LEU A 20 -22.03 -11.15 -32.90
N PRO A 21 -22.37 -12.43 -32.66
CA PRO A 21 -23.35 -12.84 -31.66
C PRO A 21 -22.81 -12.64 -30.25
N GLN A 22 -23.63 -12.01 -29.41
CA GLN A 22 -23.40 -11.87 -27.98
C GLN A 22 -23.42 -13.26 -27.33
N GLY A 23 -22.23 -13.78 -27.02
CA GLY A 23 -22.07 -14.89 -26.10
C GLY A 23 -22.47 -14.46 -24.70
N THR A 24 -23.49 -15.10 -24.15
CA THR A 24 -23.94 -14.93 -22.77
C THR A 24 -22.89 -15.50 -21.82
N HIS A 25 -22.00 -14.65 -21.32
CA HIS A 25 -21.26 -14.96 -20.10
C HIS A 25 -22.15 -14.60 -18.90
N ASP A 26 -22.48 -15.63 -18.14
CA ASP A 26 -23.20 -15.60 -16.88
C ASP A 26 -22.38 -14.80 -15.84
N ASP A 27 -22.48 -13.47 -15.90
CA ASP A 27 -21.93 -12.55 -14.90
C ASP A 27 -22.78 -12.63 -13.63
N LYS A 28 -22.52 -13.65 -12.81
CA LYS A 28 -22.84 -13.57 -11.38
C LYS A 28 -21.93 -12.51 -10.75
N LYS A 29 -22.34 -11.26 -10.89
CA LYS A 29 -21.84 -10.10 -10.16
C LYS A 29 -21.91 -10.43 -8.67
N ARG A 30 -20.77 -10.87 -8.10
CA ARG A 30 -20.58 -10.95 -6.65
C ARG A 30 -20.69 -9.52 -6.12
N GLU A 31 -21.84 -9.18 -5.57
CA GLU A 31 -22.04 -7.92 -4.88
C GLU A 31 -21.01 -7.84 -3.74
N ALA A 32 -20.05 -6.93 -3.89
CA ALA A 32 -19.07 -6.65 -2.85
C ALA A 32 -19.81 -6.08 -1.63
N ASN A 33 -19.60 -6.68 -0.45
CA ASN A 33 -20.17 -6.16 0.79
C ASN A 33 -19.68 -4.71 1.02
N PRO A 34 -20.53 -3.81 1.57
CA PRO A 34 -20.13 -2.44 1.83
C PRO A 34 -18.91 -2.40 2.77
N GLY A 35 -17.82 -1.80 2.28
CA GLY A 35 -16.57 -1.64 3.03
C GLY A 35 -15.38 -2.50 2.56
N MET A 36 -15.52 -3.25 1.46
CA MET A 36 -14.40 -4.00 0.86
C MET A 36 -14.00 -3.40 -0.48
N VAL A 37 -12.82 -2.79 -0.52
CA VAL A 37 -12.23 -2.30 -1.77
C VAL A 37 -11.44 -3.45 -2.39
N LEU A 38 -11.72 -3.76 -3.65
CA LEU A 38 -10.98 -4.76 -4.42
C LEU A 38 -9.74 -4.11 -5.06
N GLY A 39 -8.62 -4.83 -5.05
CA GLY A 39 -7.43 -4.45 -5.79
C GLY A 39 -7.57 -4.72 -7.29
N PRO A 40 -6.61 -4.26 -8.12
CA PRO A 40 -6.58 -4.54 -9.56
C PRO A 40 -6.53 -6.03 -9.90
N ASP A 41 -6.12 -6.87 -8.96
CA ASP A 41 -6.07 -8.33 -9.02
C ASP A 41 -7.39 -9.01 -8.62
N GLY A 42 -8.44 -8.22 -8.35
CA GLY A 42 -9.75 -8.71 -7.92
C GLY A 42 -9.79 -9.27 -6.50
N LYS A 43 -8.67 -9.24 -5.77
CA LYS A 43 -8.59 -9.67 -4.37
C LYS A 43 -8.91 -8.51 -3.43
N PRO A 44 -9.40 -8.77 -2.20
CA PRO A 44 -9.62 -7.72 -1.22
C PRO A 44 -8.34 -6.94 -0.92
N CYS A 45 -8.34 -5.63 -1.17
CA CYS A 45 -7.24 -4.74 -0.80
C CYS A 45 -7.24 -4.57 0.73
N LYS A 46 -6.36 -5.31 1.43
CA LYS A 46 -6.23 -5.20 2.90
C LYS A 46 -5.76 -3.82 3.37
N ALA A 47 -4.99 -3.09 2.55
CA ALA A 47 -4.58 -1.73 2.87
C ALA A 47 -5.75 -0.73 2.79
N CYS A 48 -6.72 -1.01 1.93
CA CYS A 48 -7.87 -0.16 1.65
C CYS A 48 -9.11 -0.58 2.46
N SER A 49 -9.16 -1.83 2.93
CA SER A 49 -10.28 -2.40 3.66
C SER A 49 -9.93 -2.49 5.14
N GLY A 50 -10.70 -1.82 5.99
CA GLY A 50 -10.48 -1.84 7.43
C GLY A 50 -10.46 -3.27 8.00
N PHE A 51 -9.67 -3.49 9.05
CA PHE A 51 -9.49 -4.82 9.67
C PHE A 51 -10.81 -5.52 10.03
N GLN A 52 -11.85 -4.76 10.38
CA GLN A 52 -13.18 -5.27 10.68
C GLN A 52 -13.90 -5.88 9.47
N ALA A 53 -13.71 -5.31 8.26
CA ALA A 53 -14.29 -5.84 7.03
C ALA A 53 -13.61 -7.17 6.64
N TRP A 54 -12.29 -7.24 6.78
CA TRP A 54 -11.51 -8.47 6.54
C TRP A 54 -11.84 -9.59 7.54
N ALA A 55 -11.90 -9.29 8.84
CA ALA A 55 -12.19 -10.29 9.88
C ALA A 55 -13.60 -10.89 9.75
N LYS A 56 -14.59 -10.08 9.33
CA LYS A 56 -15.96 -10.57 9.06
C LYS A 56 -16.00 -11.52 7.85
N GLN A 57 -15.16 -11.30 6.83
CA GLN A 57 -15.07 -12.17 5.66
C GLN A 57 -14.42 -13.51 5.99
N ILE A 58 -13.27 -13.51 6.69
CA ILE A 58 -12.59 -14.76 7.09
C ILE A 58 -13.55 -15.65 7.89
N ARG A 59 -14.32 -15.07 8.82
CA ARG A 59 -15.34 -15.82 9.60
C ARG A 59 -16.46 -16.40 8.73
N ARG A 60 -16.85 -15.72 7.65
CA ARG A 60 -17.84 -16.19 6.67
C ARG A 60 -17.26 -17.30 5.78
N GLU A 61 -15.98 -17.22 5.44
CA GLU A 61 -15.27 -18.21 4.62
C GLU A 61 -14.89 -19.48 5.40
N THR A 62 -14.59 -19.37 6.70
CA THR A 62 -14.22 -20.52 7.56
C THR A 62 -15.40 -21.20 8.27
N GLY A 63 -16.66 -20.90 7.92
CA GLY A 63 -17.83 -21.62 8.41
C GLY A 63 -17.97 -21.72 9.94
N GLY A 64 -17.76 -20.63 10.68
CA GLY A 64 -17.91 -20.62 12.14
C GLY A 64 -19.38 -20.66 12.58
N GLN A 65 -19.78 -21.72 13.29
CA GLN A 65 -21.12 -21.86 13.92
C GLN A 65 -21.44 -20.69 14.87
N GLU A 66 -22.69 -20.21 14.79
CA GLU A 66 -23.27 -19.20 15.70
C GLU A 66 -23.56 -19.78 17.09
N GLY A 67 -22.94 -19.19 18.12
CA GLY A 67 -23.21 -19.45 19.52
C GLY A 67 -23.61 -18.16 20.26
N ARG A 68 -24.92 -17.87 20.24
CA ARG A 68 -25.78 -17.24 21.25
C ARG A 68 -25.19 -16.21 22.26
N LYS A 69 -25.75 -14.99 22.16
CA LYS A 69 -26.04 -13.94 23.18
C LYS A 69 -25.14 -13.89 24.42
N SER A 70 -24.35 -12.82 24.53
CA SER A 70 -23.93 -12.26 25.82
C SER A 70 -24.29 -10.78 25.89
N ASN A 71 -24.72 -10.39 27.09
CA ASN A 71 -25.37 -9.13 27.45
C ASN A 71 -24.67 -7.88 26.90
N GLU A 72 -25.49 -6.97 26.39
CA GLU A 72 -25.17 -5.56 26.21
C GLU A 72 -24.93 -4.93 27.60
N VAL A 73 -23.70 -5.03 28.10
CA VAL A 73 -23.20 -4.08 29.10
C VAL A 73 -22.83 -2.84 28.32
N ARG A 74 -23.75 -1.87 28.31
CA ARG A 74 -23.48 -0.51 27.81
C ARG A 74 -22.44 0.13 28.72
N THR A 75 -21.17 -0.19 28.49
CA THR A 75 -20.06 0.53 29.07
C THR A 75 -20.03 1.90 28.42
N ARG A 76 -20.48 2.89 29.18
CA ARG A 76 -20.27 4.30 28.90
C ARG A 76 -18.76 4.56 28.97
N GLY A 77 -18.20 5.10 27.90
CA GLY A 77 -16.77 5.46 27.78
C GLY A 77 -16.07 4.50 26.80
N GLN A 78 -15.53 4.95 25.67
CA GLN A 78 -14.87 6.21 25.41
C GLN A 78 -15.55 6.91 24.23
N THR A 79 -15.89 8.18 24.40
CA THR A 79 -15.78 9.14 23.29
C THR A 79 -14.49 8.84 22.56
N ILE A 80 -14.49 8.86 21.22
CA ILE A 80 -13.23 9.02 20.49
C ILE A 80 -12.67 10.33 21.00
N VAL A 81 -11.84 10.23 22.03
CA VAL A 81 -10.98 11.32 22.41
C VAL A 81 -10.04 11.31 21.22
N GLU A 82 -10.27 12.22 20.28
CA GLU A 82 -9.19 12.85 19.54
C GLU A 82 -8.27 13.47 20.60
N ASP A 83 -7.56 12.62 21.35
CA ASP A 83 -6.74 13.03 22.46
C ASP A 83 -5.39 13.40 21.89
N GLN A 84 -5.29 14.70 21.63
CA GLN A 84 -4.07 15.47 21.48
C GLN A 84 -3.21 15.13 20.25
N ALA A 85 -3.14 16.09 19.34
CA ALA A 85 -1.85 16.65 18.91
C ALA A 85 -2.02 17.77 17.85
N ASP A 86 -2.37 18.97 18.29
CA ASP A 86 -1.99 20.21 17.57
C ASP A 86 -0.51 20.59 17.82
N CYS A 87 0.31 19.59 18.20
CA CYS A 87 1.74 19.72 18.40
C CYS A 87 2.45 18.64 17.58
N PRO A 88 3.64 18.93 17.02
CA PRO A 88 4.49 17.89 16.45
C PRO A 88 4.71 16.76 17.48
N VAL A 89 4.55 15.51 17.04
CA VAL A 89 4.71 14.33 17.89
C VAL A 89 6.16 14.18 18.37
N ASP A 90 6.36 13.57 19.55
CA ASP A 90 7.71 13.24 20.02
C ASP A 90 8.42 12.23 19.09
N SER A 91 9.76 12.13 19.23
CA SER A 91 10.59 11.27 18.38
C SER A 91 10.23 9.79 18.46
N SER A 92 9.74 9.30 19.60
CA SER A 92 9.37 7.90 19.79
C SER A 92 8.06 7.57 19.09
N ARG A 93 7.05 8.45 19.22
CA ARG A 93 5.77 8.32 18.51
C ARG A 93 5.97 8.47 17.01
N LEU A 94 6.76 9.45 16.56
CA LEU A 94 7.12 9.59 15.16
C LEU A 94 7.85 8.35 14.62
N GLY A 95 8.79 7.80 15.39
CA GLY A 95 9.53 6.59 15.06
C GLY A 95 8.60 5.40 14.81
N ARG A 96 7.66 5.14 15.72
CA ARG A 96 6.67 4.05 15.56
C ARG A 96 5.84 4.19 14.29
N HIS A 97 5.36 5.40 13.98
CA HIS A 97 4.59 5.66 12.76
C HIS A 97 5.44 5.49 11.49
N THR A 98 6.68 5.96 11.52
CA THR A 98 7.62 5.83 10.41
C THR A 98 7.92 4.36 10.11
N TRP A 99 8.24 3.57 11.14
CA TRP A 99 8.47 2.14 10.97
C TRP A 99 7.22 1.39 10.50
N THR A 100 6.04 1.79 10.96
CA THR A 100 4.77 1.23 10.47
C THR A 100 4.62 1.46 8.96
N LEU A 101 4.90 2.69 8.48
CA LEU A 101 4.88 3.01 7.05
C LEU A 101 5.88 2.15 6.27
N LEU A 102 7.14 2.12 6.71
CA LEU A 102 8.21 1.40 6.00
C LEU A 102 7.94 -0.10 5.91
N HIS A 103 7.56 -0.74 7.02
CA HIS A 103 7.24 -2.17 7.04
C HIS A 103 5.99 -2.49 6.20
N THR A 104 5.02 -1.58 6.15
CA THR A 104 3.86 -1.74 5.26
C THR A 104 4.27 -1.65 3.80
N ILE A 105 5.14 -0.70 3.42
CA ILE A 105 5.69 -0.63 2.05
C ILE A 105 6.45 -1.91 1.70
N GLY A 106 7.26 -2.44 2.63
CA GLY A 106 7.94 -3.73 2.48
C GLY A 106 6.98 -4.87 2.19
N ALA A 107 5.91 -5.01 2.99
CA ALA A 107 4.92 -6.08 2.84
C ALA A 107 4.18 -6.08 1.50
N TYR A 108 3.98 -4.88 0.92
CA TYR A 108 3.32 -4.68 -0.37
C TYR A 108 4.30 -4.61 -1.55
N TYR A 109 5.61 -4.76 -1.31
CA TYR A 109 6.60 -4.76 -2.36
C TYR A 109 6.45 -5.99 -3.28
N PRO A 110 6.80 -5.90 -4.59
CA PRO A 110 6.67 -7.04 -5.50
C PRO A 110 7.43 -8.28 -5.02
N ALA A 111 6.75 -9.43 -5.07
CA ALA A 111 7.27 -10.69 -4.53
C ALA A 111 8.52 -11.20 -5.25
N GLU A 112 8.66 -10.94 -6.56
CA GLU A 112 9.78 -11.46 -7.36
C GLU A 112 10.60 -10.37 -8.05
N GLN A 113 10.04 -9.68 -9.05
CA GLN A 113 10.81 -8.70 -9.84
C GLN A 113 10.07 -7.36 -9.86
N PRO A 114 10.43 -6.41 -8.97
CA PRO A 114 9.95 -5.05 -9.08
C PRO A 114 10.49 -4.43 -10.37
N ASN A 115 9.73 -3.54 -10.99
CA ASN A 115 10.26 -2.74 -12.09
C ASN A 115 11.26 -1.69 -11.56
N GLN A 116 12.01 -1.06 -12.46
CA GLN A 116 13.03 -0.09 -12.10
C GLN A 116 12.45 1.12 -11.34
N ALA A 117 11.29 1.62 -11.78
CA ALA A 117 10.62 2.73 -11.12
C ALA A 117 10.25 2.42 -9.66
N HIS A 118 9.78 1.21 -9.36
CA HIS A 118 9.51 0.78 -7.97
C HIS A 118 10.77 0.73 -7.12
N ARG A 119 11.89 0.18 -7.65
CA ARG A 119 13.17 0.19 -6.94
C ARG A 119 13.66 1.61 -6.66
N ASP A 120 13.56 2.49 -7.65
CA ASP A 120 14.04 3.86 -7.52
C ASP A 120 13.17 4.68 -6.57
N SER A 121 11.85 4.46 -6.55
CA SER A 121 10.95 5.10 -5.58
C SER A 121 11.26 4.69 -4.15
N VAL A 122 11.49 3.40 -3.87
CA VAL A 122 11.86 2.93 -2.52
C VAL A 122 13.22 3.48 -2.11
N ARG A 123 14.21 3.47 -3.03
CA ARG A 123 15.53 4.05 -2.78
C ARG A 123 15.44 5.54 -2.44
N GLN A 124 14.69 6.29 -3.23
CA GLN A 124 14.48 7.72 -3.01
C GLN A 124 13.76 7.98 -1.69
N LEU A 125 12.73 7.19 -1.35
CA LEU A 125 12.05 7.30 -0.06
C LEU A 125 13.02 7.11 1.12
N ILE A 126 13.83 6.04 1.10
CA ILE A 126 14.79 5.74 2.17
C ILE A 126 15.83 6.86 2.31
N ASN A 127 16.41 7.32 1.19
CA ASN A 127 17.42 8.38 1.20
C ASN A 127 16.83 9.74 1.61
N SER A 128 15.61 10.05 1.16
CA SER A 128 14.91 11.27 1.55
C SER A 128 14.62 11.25 3.04
N LEU A 129 14.11 10.14 3.56
CA LEU A 129 13.87 9.95 4.98
C LEU A 129 15.17 10.18 5.78
N ALA A 130 16.28 9.56 5.37
CA ALA A 130 17.57 9.74 6.03
C ALA A 130 18.06 11.20 6.00
N THR A 131 17.62 12.00 5.03
CA THR A 131 18.01 13.42 4.88
C THR A 131 17.12 14.35 5.72
N ILE A 132 15.80 14.13 5.72
CA ILE A 132 14.82 15.09 6.26
C ILE A 132 14.18 14.66 7.58
N TYR A 133 14.60 13.51 8.15
CA TYR A 133 14.02 13.05 9.41
C TYR A 133 14.21 14.10 10.52
N PRO A 134 13.14 14.52 11.23
CA PRO A 134 13.17 15.72 12.10
C PRO A 134 13.93 15.53 13.41
N CYS A 135 14.54 14.35 13.62
CA CYS A 135 15.50 14.08 14.70
C CYS A 135 16.91 14.01 14.11
N PRO A 136 17.74 15.07 14.19
CA PRO A 136 19.10 15.08 13.63
C PRO A 136 20.01 13.91 14.04
N PRO A 137 20.11 13.50 15.32
CA PRO A 137 20.94 12.35 15.70
C PRO A 137 20.37 11.01 15.23
N CYS A 138 19.06 10.93 14.99
CA CYS A 138 18.42 9.77 14.37
C CYS A 138 18.75 9.71 12.87
N ALA A 139 18.61 10.84 12.17
CA ALA A 139 18.89 10.99 10.75
C ALA A 139 20.35 10.65 10.42
N SER A 140 21.31 11.27 11.12
CA SER A 140 22.75 11.03 10.93
C SER A 140 23.13 9.55 11.13
N HIS A 141 22.56 8.91 12.15
CA HIS A 141 22.80 7.48 12.37
C HIS A 141 22.20 6.61 11.27
N PHE A 142 21.00 6.93 10.80
CA PHE A 142 20.37 6.19 9.71
C PHE A 142 21.15 6.34 8.40
N GLN A 143 21.70 7.53 8.11
CA GLN A 143 22.62 7.75 6.99
C GLN A 143 23.87 6.86 7.08
N GLN A 144 24.50 6.78 8.27
CA GLN A 144 25.66 5.90 8.50
C GLN A 144 25.29 4.43 8.31
N PHE A 145 24.13 4.01 8.82
CA PHE A 145 23.62 2.65 8.62
C PHE A 145 23.44 2.34 7.13
N ILE A 146 22.75 3.20 6.37
CA ILE A 146 22.52 3.02 4.94
C ILE A 146 23.84 2.94 4.17
N SER A 147 24.83 3.75 4.54
CA SER A 147 26.15 3.73 3.89
C SER A 147 26.89 2.40 4.12
N ARG A 148 26.75 1.79 5.30
CA ARG A 148 27.39 0.50 5.64
C ARG A 148 26.59 -0.69 5.12
N PHE A 149 25.28 -0.59 5.14
CA PHE A 149 24.32 -1.64 4.82
C PHE A 149 23.29 -1.11 3.81
N PRO A 150 23.65 -1.03 2.52
CA PRO A 150 22.77 -0.46 1.51
C PRO A 150 21.47 -1.28 1.35
N PRO A 151 20.32 -0.63 1.08
CA PRO A 151 19.03 -1.30 0.94
C PRO A 151 19.03 -2.40 -0.12
N LYS A 152 18.48 -3.56 0.24
CA LYS A 152 18.26 -4.68 -0.67
C LYS A 152 16.83 -4.64 -1.18
N MET A 153 16.65 -4.53 -2.51
CA MET A 153 15.35 -4.22 -3.13
C MET A 153 15.07 -5.10 -4.36
N ASP A 154 15.72 -6.26 -4.46
CA ASP A 154 15.53 -7.13 -5.62
C ASP A 154 14.16 -7.81 -5.58
N ASN A 155 13.61 -8.04 -4.39
CA ASN A 155 12.29 -8.61 -4.17
C ASN A 155 11.79 -8.27 -2.76
N ARG A 156 10.53 -8.60 -2.47
CA ARG A 156 9.89 -8.37 -1.16
C ARG A 156 10.69 -8.93 0.00
N ALA A 157 11.11 -10.19 -0.07
CA ALA A 157 11.79 -10.86 1.04
C ALA A 157 13.12 -10.16 1.40
N GLN A 158 13.86 -9.69 0.38
CA GLN A 158 15.09 -8.93 0.60
C GLN A 158 14.83 -7.55 1.24
N LEU A 159 13.79 -6.83 0.80
CA LEU A 159 13.44 -5.52 1.35
C LEU A 159 12.92 -5.63 2.79
N GLU A 160 11.99 -6.56 3.05
CA GLU A 160 11.48 -6.85 4.39
C GLU A 160 12.62 -7.21 5.34
N ARG A 161 13.55 -8.06 4.91
CA ARG A 161 14.69 -8.45 5.73
C ARG A 161 15.57 -7.24 6.05
N TRP A 162 15.91 -6.44 5.05
CA TRP A 162 16.73 -5.24 5.27
C TRP A 162 16.04 -4.23 6.21
N LEU A 163 14.73 -4.03 6.09
CA LEU A 163 13.95 -3.18 7.00
C LEU A 163 13.95 -3.69 8.44
N CYS A 164 13.84 -5.01 8.63
CA CYS A 164 13.95 -5.63 9.95
C CYS A 164 15.35 -5.43 10.55
N ASP A 165 16.40 -5.67 9.77
CA ASP A 165 17.78 -5.49 10.22
C ASP A 165 18.05 -4.02 10.60
N ALA A 166 17.58 -3.07 9.79
CA ALA A 166 17.68 -1.63 10.08
C ALA A 166 16.93 -1.22 11.36
N HIS A 167 15.71 -1.74 11.56
CA HIS A 167 14.93 -1.47 12.77
C HIS A 167 15.61 -2.06 14.01
N ASN A 168 16.15 -3.28 13.91
CA ASN A 168 16.87 -3.93 14.99
C ASN A 168 18.14 -3.18 15.39
N GLU A 169 18.89 -2.62 14.44
CA GLU A 169 20.03 -1.76 14.74
C GLU A 169 19.63 -0.55 15.61
N VAL A 170 18.50 0.10 15.29
CA VAL A 170 17.98 1.19 16.11
C VAL A 170 17.59 0.70 17.50
N ASN A 171 16.95 -0.47 17.62
CA ASN A 171 16.58 -1.04 18.91
C ASN A 171 17.81 -1.33 19.78
N LEU A 172 18.87 -1.90 19.20
CA LEU A 172 20.14 -2.15 19.89
C LEU A 172 20.78 -0.84 20.37
N ARG A 173 20.80 0.20 19.52
CA ARG A 173 21.32 1.52 19.91
C ARG A 173 20.52 2.11 21.06
N LEU A 174 19.19 2.09 21.01
CA LEU A 174 18.35 2.63 22.08
C LEU A 174 18.54 1.87 23.39
N ALA A 175 18.70 0.54 23.34
CA ALA A 175 19.05 -0.24 24.52
C ALA A 175 20.40 0.16 25.12
N SER A 176 21.41 0.48 24.28
CA SER A 176 22.74 0.88 24.75
C SER A 176 22.82 2.30 25.37
N ILE A 177 21.83 3.16 25.14
CA ILE A 177 21.80 4.55 25.65
C ILE A 177 21.19 4.63 27.07
N HIS A 178 20.42 3.61 27.48
CA HIS A 178 19.74 3.59 28.78
C HIS A 178 20.50 2.85 29.89
N HIS A 179 21.81 2.63 29.70
CA HIS A 179 22.76 2.10 30.70
C HIS A 179 23.80 3.15 31.07
#